data_AF-A0A972JUU8-F1
#
_entry.id   AF-A0A972JUU8-F1
#
_cell.length_a   1.000
_cell.length_b   1.000
_cell.length_c   1.000
_cell.angle_alpha   90.00
_cell.angle_beta   90.00
_cell.angle_gamma   90.00
#
_symmetry.space_group_name_H-M   'P 1'
#
loop_
_entity.id
_entity.type
_entity.pdbx_description
1 polymer ?
#
loop_
_entity_poly.entity_id
_entity_poly.type
_entity_poly.pdbx_seq_one_letter_code
_entity_poly.pdbx_strand_id
1 'polypeptide(L)'
;MGYRDCTFLELREKADVGWLAIVPTGCTEQQGPHLPVDFDTGFAEILMLAVAERTTEQYDTHVLVLPAMPFGPTPEHRNFRRGYIDPPVHVHHAVITVILDSLVAQGFQYLVIWRGCGGHYL
;
A
#
# COMPACT_ATOMS: atom_id res chain seq x y z
N MET A 1 -0.81 -12.97 -2.23
CA MET A 1 -0.55 -12.85 -3.69
C MET A 1 -0.50 -11.38 -4.07
N GLY A 2 0.41 -10.97 -4.94
CA GLY A 2 0.51 -9.59 -5.42
C GLY A 2 -0.44 -9.31 -6.59
N TYR A 3 -0.98 -8.09 -6.62
CA TYR A 3 -1.75 -7.56 -7.76
C TYR A 3 -0.90 -7.56 -9.03
N ARG A 4 0.40 -7.28 -8.91
CA ARG A 4 1.37 -7.25 -10.01
C ARG A 4 1.59 -8.63 -10.66
N ASP A 5 1.22 -9.70 -9.97
CA ASP A 5 1.43 -11.07 -10.42
C ASP A 5 0.22 -11.60 -11.22
N CYS A 6 -0.81 -10.76 -11.43
CA CYS A 6 -2.03 -11.11 -12.14
C CYS A 6 -2.16 -10.34 -13.46
N THR A 7 -2.67 -11.02 -14.48
CA THR A 7 -3.23 -10.40 -15.68
C THR A 7 -4.60 -9.77 -15.37
N PHE A 8 -5.09 -8.88 -16.24
CA PHE A 8 -6.40 -8.26 -16.05
C PHE A 8 -7.57 -9.26 -16.02
N LEU A 9 -7.44 -10.42 -16.69
CA LEU A 9 -8.46 -11.48 -16.66
C LEU A 9 -8.50 -12.17 -15.30
N GLU A 10 -7.34 -12.49 -14.73
CA GLU A 10 -7.22 -13.08 -13.39
C GLU A 10 -7.66 -12.10 -12.30
N LEU A 11 -7.47 -10.80 -12.50
CA LEU A 11 -7.98 -9.76 -11.59
C LEU A 11 -9.50 -9.68 -11.62
N ARG A 12 -10.11 -9.75 -12.82
CA ARG A 12 -11.57 -9.80 -12.96
C ARG A 12 -12.15 -10.99 -12.20
N GLU A 13 -11.60 -12.19 -12.40
CA GLU A 13 -12.08 -13.40 -11.70
C GLU A 13 -11.98 -13.25 -10.17
N LYS A 14 -10.91 -12.64 -9.66
CA LYS A 14 -10.74 -12.40 -8.22
C LYS A 14 -11.73 -11.38 -7.67
N ALA A 15 -12.01 -10.31 -8.43
CA ALA A 15 -13.03 -9.34 -8.06
C ALA A 15 -14.43 -9.98 -8.03
N ASP A 16 -14.76 -10.78 -9.06
CA ASP A 16 -16.06 -11.46 -9.19
C ASP A 16 -16.34 -12.43 -8.04
N VAL A 17 -15.31 -13.08 -7.47
CA VAL A 17 -15.43 -13.98 -6.32
C VAL A 17 -15.11 -13.32 -4.97
N GLY A 18 -15.00 -11.99 -4.93
CA GLY A 18 -14.99 -11.21 -3.69
C GLY A 18 -13.66 -11.17 -2.95
N TRP A 19 -12.52 -11.27 -3.64
CA TRP A 19 -11.20 -11.11 -3.00
C TRP A 19 -11.05 -9.72 -2.37
N LEU A 20 -10.38 -9.66 -1.21
CA LEU A 20 -10.04 -8.40 -0.54
C LEU A 20 -8.80 -7.80 -1.19
N ALA A 21 -8.81 -6.50 -1.48
CA ALA A 21 -7.64 -5.78 -1.98
C ALA A 21 -7.02 -4.90 -0.87
N ILE A 22 -5.73 -5.09 -0.62
CA ILE A 22 -4.94 -4.23 0.26
C ILE A 22 -4.16 -3.23 -0.59
N VAL A 23 -4.23 -1.95 -0.24
CA VAL A 23 -3.38 -0.86 -0.76
C VAL A 23 -2.33 -0.52 0.30
N PRO A 24 -1.09 -1.01 0.17
CA PRO A 24 -0.03 -0.64 1.09
C PRO A 24 0.46 0.77 0.78
N THR A 25 0.69 1.54 1.83
CA THR A 25 1.28 2.88 1.74
C THR A 25 2.53 2.92 2.60
N GLY A 26 3.59 3.50 2.06
CA GLY A 26 4.85 3.75 2.77
C GLY A 26 5.23 5.22 2.69
N CYS A 27 6.48 5.48 3.02
CA CYS A 27 7.13 6.78 2.93
C CYS A 27 8.52 6.61 2.32
N THR A 28 9.06 7.71 1.78
CA THR A 28 10.49 7.85 1.53
C THR A 28 11.00 8.86 2.54
N GLU A 29 11.66 8.38 3.59
CA GLU A 29 12.04 9.18 4.75
C GLU A 29 13.37 8.76 5.38
N GLN A 30 13.96 9.68 6.14
CA GLN A 30 15.24 9.44 6.78
C GLN A 30 15.08 8.47 7.97
N GLN A 31 15.65 7.25 7.85
CA GLN A 31 15.56 6.17 8.84
C GLN A 31 16.87 5.96 9.62
N GLY A 32 17.52 7.06 10.02
CA GLY A 32 18.85 7.01 10.65
C GLY A 32 19.96 6.58 9.68
N PRO A 33 21.18 6.29 10.18
CA PRO A 33 22.34 6.03 9.31
C PRO A 33 22.46 4.58 8.81
N HIS A 34 21.51 3.71 9.16
CA HIS A 34 21.65 2.25 9.03
C HIS A 34 20.54 1.58 8.20
N LEU A 35 19.42 2.27 7.98
CA LEU A 35 18.33 1.80 7.14
C LEU A 35 18.24 2.65 5.86
N PRO A 36 17.76 2.04 4.76
CA PRO A 36 17.51 2.79 3.53
C PRO A 36 16.27 3.68 3.69
N VAL A 37 16.18 4.71 2.85
CA VAL A 37 15.11 5.72 2.94
C VAL A 37 13.74 5.20 2.50
N ASP A 38 13.68 4.07 1.81
CA ASP A 38 12.46 3.42 1.34
C ASP A 38 12.01 2.26 2.25
N PHE A 39 12.61 2.13 3.44
CA PHE A 39 12.35 1.03 4.36
C PHE A 39 10.86 0.80 4.62
N ASP A 40 10.08 1.86 4.84
CA ASP A 40 8.64 1.76 5.12
C ASP A 40 7.88 1.13 3.97
N THR A 41 8.26 1.48 2.73
CA THR A 41 7.63 0.97 1.51
C THR A 41 7.97 -0.51 1.31
N GLY A 42 9.25 -0.86 1.41
CA GLY A 42 9.70 -2.25 1.27
C GLY A 42 9.14 -3.15 2.38
N PHE A 43 9.12 -2.66 3.62
CA PHE A 43 8.55 -3.37 4.76
C PHE A 43 7.03 -3.57 4.59
N ALA A 44 6.30 -2.53 4.16
CA ALA A 44 4.87 -2.65 3.89
C ALA A 44 4.56 -3.71 2.83
N GLU A 45 5.33 -3.77 1.73
CA GLU A 45 5.14 -4.78 0.70
C GLU A 45 5.37 -6.21 1.22
N ILE A 46 6.51 -6.44 1.89
CA ILE A 46 6.86 -7.76 2.43
C ILE A 46 5.84 -8.20 3.49
N LEU A 47 5.50 -7.31 4.42
CA LEU A 47 4.58 -7.61 5.51
C LEU A 47 3.18 -7.90 4.97
N MET A 48 2.66 -7.09 4.05
CA MET A 48 1.30 -7.29 3.51
C MET A 48 1.18 -8.57 2.67
N LEU A 49 2.24 -8.95 1.93
CA LEU A 49 2.26 -10.25 1.25
C LEU A 49 2.22 -11.41 2.24
N ALA A 50 3.02 -11.38 3.31
CA ALA A 50 3.01 -12.41 4.34
C ALA A 50 1.68 -12.47 5.11
N VAL A 51 1.05 -11.31 5.36
CA VAL A 51 -0.29 -11.23 5.96
C VAL A 51 -1.34 -11.85 5.03
N ALA A 52 -1.29 -11.57 3.73
CA ALA A 52 -2.22 -12.13 2.75
C ALA A 52 -2.16 -13.66 2.69
N GLU A 53 -0.95 -14.22 2.70
CA GLU A 53 -0.73 -15.68 2.75
C GLU A 53 -1.32 -16.28 4.03
N ARG A 54 -0.93 -15.76 5.20
CA ARG A 54 -1.46 -16.24 6.49
C ARG A 54 -2.97 -16.10 6.62
N THR A 55 -3.54 -15.02 6.08
CA THR A 55 -4.99 -14.78 6.12
C THR A 55 -5.74 -15.83 5.30
N THR A 56 -5.18 -16.22 4.15
CA THR A 56 -5.73 -17.31 3.33
C THR A 56 -5.64 -18.63 4.09
N GLU A 57 -4.47 -18.95 4.66
CA GLU A 57 -4.25 -20.22 5.36
C GLU A 57 -5.11 -20.40 6.62
N GLN A 58 -5.34 -19.33 7.37
CA GLN A 58 -6.02 -19.40 8.68
C GLN A 58 -7.52 -19.17 8.60
N TYR A 59 -7.99 -18.37 7.65
CA TYR A 59 -9.36 -17.87 7.63
C TYR A 59 -10.08 -18.12 6.29
N ASP A 60 -9.45 -18.84 5.35
CA ASP A 60 -9.98 -19.05 3.99
C ASP A 60 -10.39 -17.74 3.30
N THR A 61 -9.71 -16.64 3.67
CA THR A 61 -10.00 -15.29 3.18
C THR A 61 -8.88 -14.90 2.21
N HIS A 62 -9.23 -14.79 0.93
CA HIS A 62 -8.26 -14.48 -0.11
C HIS A 62 -8.01 -12.98 -0.23
N VAL A 63 -6.72 -12.64 -0.29
CA VAL A 63 -6.23 -11.26 -0.26
C VAL A 63 -5.26 -11.00 -1.41
N LEU A 64 -5.49 -9.89 -2.10
CA LEU A 64 -4.65 -9.35 -3.15
C LEU A 64 -3.93 -8.09 -2.64
N VAL A 65 -2.62 -8.03 -2.82
CA VAL A 65 -1.79 -6.91 -2.32
C VAL A 65 -1.33 -6.05 -3.49
N LEU A 66 -1.73 -4.78 -3.52
CA LEU A 66 -1.25 -3.82 -4.52
C LEU A 66 0.23 -3.48 -4.31
N PRO A 67 0.93 -2.97 -5.34
CA PRO A 67 2.24 -2.34 -5.15
C PRO A 67 2.17 -1.25 -4.07
N ALA A 68 3.15 -1.23 -3.17
CA ALA A 68 3.19 -0.24 -2.11
C ALA A 68 3.43 1.17 -2.66
N MET A 69 2.66 2.16 -2.20
CA MET A 69 2.85 3.55 -2.57
C MET A 69 4.12 4.10 -1.88
N PRO A 70 5.14 4.56 -2.63
CA PRO A 70 6.46 4.84 -2.06
C PRO A 70 6.60 6.23 -1.42
N PHE A 71 5.64 7.13 -1.65
CA PHE A 71 5.73 8.53 -1.23
C PHE A 71 4.52 8.91 -0.38
N GLY A 72 4.74 9.08 0.92
CA GLY A 72 3.79 9.59 1.89
C GLY A 72 4.27 10.91 2.52
N PRO A 73 3.41 11.68 3.20
CA PRO A 73 3.80 12.93 3.87
C PRO A 73 4.82 12.68 4.98
N THR A 74 5.91 13.45 4.99
CA THR A 74 7.10 13.27 5.86
C THR A 74 7.67 14.60 6.39
N PRO A 75 6.85 15.56 6.88
CA PRO A 75 7.31 16.89 7.26
C PRO A 75 8.38 16.90 8.36
N GLU A 76 8.36 15.93 9.27
CA GLU A 76 9.31 15.74 10.35
C GLU A 76 10.73 15.42 9.86
N HIS A 77 10.88 14.91 8.63
CA HIS A 77 12.17 14.56 8.04
C HIS A 77 12.82 15.72 7.26
N ARG A 78 12.12 16.84 7.04
CA ARG A 78 12.64 18.01 6.30
C ARG A 78 13.96 18.56 6.88
N ASN A 79 14.10 18.52 8.20
CA ASN A 79 15.27 19.07 8.89
C ASN A 79 16.57 18.28 8.63
N PHE A 80 16.47 17.05 8.13
CA PHE A 80 17.63 16.26 7.69
C PHE A 80 18.18 16.70 6.32
N ARG A 81 17.46 17.57 5.59
CA ARG A 81 17.82 18.16 4.28
C ARG A 81 17.99 17.18 3.12
N ARG A 82 18.04 15.88 3.37
CA ARG A 82 18.25 14.80 2.40
C ARG A 82 17.44 13.58 2.84
N GLY A 83 17.17 12.68 1.89
CA GLY A 83 16.56 11.38 2.20
C GLY A 83 15.07 11.45 2.56
N TYR A 84 14.34 12.45 2.06
CA TYR A 84 12.89 12.51 2.24
C TYR A 84 12.19 12.96 0.96
N ILE A 85 10.95 12.51 0.76
CA ILE A 85 10.00 13.04 -0.21
C ILE A 85 8.72 13.33 0.55
N ASP A 86 8.33 14.60 0.61
CA ASP A 86 7.21 15.06 1.42
C ASP A 86 6.10 15.68 0.55
N PRO A 87 5.25 14.85 -0.08
CA PRO A 87 4.06 15.34 -0.76
C PRO A 87 3.08 15.96 0.25
N PRO A 88 2.38 17.04 -0.11
CA PRO A 88 1.30 17.55 0.74
C PRO A 88 0.26 16.47 1.04
N VAL A 89 -0.23 16.44 2.28
CA VAL A 89 -1.21 15.45 2.76
C VAL A 89 -2.42 15.34 1.83
N HIS A 90 -2.96 16.47 1.34
CA HIS A 90 -4.11 16.48 0.45
C HIS A 90 -3.84 15.84 -0.92
N VAL A 91 -2.61 15.94 -1.44
CA VAL A 91 -2.22 15.29 -2.69
C VAL A 91 -2.10 13.79 -2.47
N HIS A 92 -1.44 13.37 -1.40
CA HIS A 92 -1.33 11.96 -1.04
C HIS A 92 -2.72 11.33 -0.88
N HIS A 93 -3.60 11.96 -0.10
CA HIS A 93 -4.98 11.51 0.08
C HIS A 93 -5.71 11.41 -1.26
N ALA A 94 -5.67 12.46 -2.10
CA ALA A 94 -6.33 12.44 -3.40
C ALA A 94 -5.86 11.28 -4.30
N VAL A 95 -4.55 10.96 -4.29
CA VAL A 95 -4.01 9.81 -5.03
C VAL A 95 -4.57 8.49 -4.49
N ILE A 96 -4.57 8.31 -3.17
CA ILE A 96 -5.15 7.11 -2.55
C ILE A 96 -6.63 6.97 -2.87
N THR A 97 -7.42 8.05 -2.78
CA THR A 97 -8.84 8.05 -3.14
C THR A 97 -9.05 7.57 -4.57
N VAL A 98 -8.31 8.13 -5.53
CA VAL A 98 -8.43 7.74 -6.96
C VAL A 98 -8.02 6.29 -7.20
N ILE A 99 -7.06 5.77 -6.44
CA ILE A 99 -6.69 4.34 -6.49
C ILE A 99 -7.85 3.47 -5.99
N LEU A 100 -8.46 3.83 -4.86
CA LEU A 100 -9.61 3.10 -4.32
C LEU A 100 -10.81 3.15 -5.27
N ASP A 101 -11.12 4.32 -5.83
CA ASP A 101 -12.18 4.49 -6.83
C ASP A 101 -11.93 3.59 -8.05
N SER A 102 -10.66 3.47 -8.48
CA SER A 102 -10.28 2.58 -9.57
C SER A 102 -10.49 1.10 -9.22
N LEU A 103 -10.24 0.68 -7.98
CA LEU A 103 -10.50 -0.69 -7.53
C LEU A 103 -12.01 -0.97 -7.41
N VAL A 104 -12.78 -0.02 -6.89
CA VAL A 104 -14.25 -0.12 -6.85
C VAL A 104 -14.82 -0.25 -8.26
N ALA A 105 -14.35 0.56 -9.21
CA ALA A 105 -14.78 0.51 -10.62
C ALA A 105 -14.45 -0.84 -11.30
N GLN A 106 -13.46 -1.59 -10.79
CA GLN A 106 -13.11 -2.93 -11.25
C GLN A 106 -13.94 -4.04 -10.59
N GLY A 107 -14.80 -3.71 -9.61
CA GLY A 107 -15.67 -4.67 -8.93
C GLY A 107 -15.17 -5.15 -7.57
N PHE A 108 -14.02 -4.67 -7.08
CA PHE A 108 -13.57 -5.00 -5.72
C PHE A 108 -14.49 -4.36 -4.67
N GLN A 109 -15.00 -5.18 -3.75
CA GLN A 109 -15.95 -4.74 -2.72
C GLN A 109 -15.30 -4.54 -1.34
N TYR A 110 -14.19 -5.22 -1.08
CA TYR A 110 -13.49 -5.18 0.20
C TYR A 110 -12.10 -4.58 0.00
N LEU A 111 -11.90 -3.37 0.54
CA LEU A 111 -10.67 -2.61 0.40
C LEU A 111 -10.09 -2.31 1.77
N VAL A 112 -8.77 -2.47 1.91
CA VAL A 112 -8.03 -2.13 3.13
C VAL A 112 -6.85 -1.25 2.73
N ILE A 113 -6.65 -0.15 3.47
CA ILE A 113 -5.43 0.65 3.34
C ILE A 113 -4.49 0.25 4.47
N TRP A 114 -3.29 -0.19 4.13
CA TRP A 114 -2.23 -0.38 5.13
C TRP A 114 -1.39 0.89 5.24
N ARG A 115 -1.31 1.45 6.44
CA ARG A 115 -0.53 2.66 6.75
C ARG A 115 0.84 2.27 7.28
N GLY A 116 1.87 2.46 6.46
CA GLY A 116 3.26 2.09 6.78
C GLY A 116 4.05 3.16 7.54
N CYS A 117 3.60 4.43 7.56
CA CYS A 117 4.26 5.53 8.27
C CYS A 117 3.23 6.45 8.95
N GLY A 118 3.70 7.30 9.87
CA GLY A 118 2.84 8.15 10.72
C GLY A 118 2.09 9.27 9.98
N GLY A 119 2.60 9.74 8.84
CA GLY A 119 2.05 10.85 8.07
C GLY A 119 0.75 10.54 7.29
N HIS A 120 0.23 9.31 7.39
CA HIS A 120 -0.97 8.86 6.69
C HIS A 120 -2.26 9.20 7.48
N TYR A 121 -2.70 10.46 7.36
CA TYR A 121 -3.99 10.94 7.86
C TYR A 121 -5.08 10.70 6.79
N LEU A 122 -5.52 9.45 6.68
CA LEU A 122 -6.56 8.96 5.77
C LEU A 122 -7.84 8.63 6.53
#